data_AF-A0A351L3D8-F1
#
_entry.id   AF-A0A351L3D8-F1
#
_cell.length_a   1.000
_cell.length_b   1.000
_cell.length_c   1.000
_cell.angle_alpha   90.00
_cell.angle_beta   90.00
_cell.angle_gamma   90.00
#
_symmetry.space_group_name_H-M   'P 1'
#
loop_
_entity.id
_entity.type
_entity.pdbx_description
1 polymer ?
#
loop_
_entity_poly.entity_id
_entity_poly.type
_entity_poly.pdbx_seq_one_letter_code
_entity_poly.pdbx_strand_id
1 'polypeptide(L)'
;MTAPTEIRQRAIALLEQIPGESLVRAVEFLEALSHEALQASETTPKASETTLLEIIQRRLPSEEQERLAYLRQRNETEEITDAEHQELLIYIDRVEQQDAERAEALIKLAQLRQVDLKVLIKEFLPPHSNVA
;
A
#
# COMPACT_ATOMS: atom_id res chain seq x y z
N MET A 1 35.59 11.39 -14.60
CA MET A 1 34.14 11.11 -14.50
C MET A 1 33.71 10.56 -15.85
N THR A 2 33.64 9.23 -16.00
CA THR A 2 33.16 8.63 -17.25
C THR A 2 31.66 8.87 -17.37
N ALA A 3 31.20 9.40 -18.50
CA ALA A 3 29.80 9.75 -18.69
C ALA A 3 28.93 8.47 -18.62
N PRO A 4 27.67 8.53 -18.16
CA PRO A 4 26.76 7.37 -18.09
C PRO A 4 26.66 6.59 -19.41
N THR A 5 26.81 7.31 -20.54
CA THR A 5 26.86 6.76 -21.89
C THR A 5 28.05 5.83 -22.13
N GLU A 6 29.23 6.16 -21.61
CA GLU A 6 30.45 5.35 -21.76
C GLU A 6 30.36 4.04 -20.97
N ILE A 7 29.72 4.08 -19.79
CA ILE A 7 29.51 2.89 -18.95
C ILE A 7 28.57 1.91 -19.65
N ARG A 8 27.49 2.40 -20.27
CA ARG A 8 26.53 1.58 -21.03
C ARG A 8 27.20 0.92 -22.23
N GLN A 9 27.98 1.68 -23.00
CA GLN A 9 28.70 1.14 -24.16
C GLN A 9 29.68 0.05 -23.77
N ARG A 10 30.40 0.23 -22.65
CA ARG A 10 31.33 -0.76 -22.14
C ARG A 10 30.64 -2.05 -21.65
N ALA A 11 29.46 -1.93 -21.04
CA ALA A 11 28.67 -3.08 -20.63
C ALA A 11 28.17 -3.91 -21.83
N ILE A 12 27.70 -3.25 -22.89
CA ILE A 12 27.26 -3.91 -24.14
C ILE A 12 28.44 -4.67 -24.77
N ALA A 13 29.60 -4.04 -24.90
CA ALA A 13 30.79 -4.67 -25.48
C ALA A 13 31.27 -5.89 -24.69
N LEU A 14 31.11 -5.89 -23.36
CA LEU A 14 31.43 -7.04 -22.53
C LEU A 14 30.43 -8.18 -22.74
N LEU A 15 29.13 -7.89 -22.83
CA LEU A 15 28.10 -8.90 -23.08
C LEU A 15 28.27 -9.62 -24.43
N GLU A 16 28.73 -8.91 -25.46
CA GLU A 16 29.02 -9.49 -26.79
C GLU A 16 30.21 -10.47 -26.79
N GLN A 17 31.12 -10.36 -25.83
CA GLN A 17 32.35 -11.18 -25.76
C GLN A 17 32.23 -12.38 -24.82
N ILE A 18 31.09 -12.53 -24.14
CA ILE A 18 30.88 -13.58 -23.14
C ILE A 18 30.38 -14.88 -23.81
N PRO A 19 30.96 -16.05 -23.48
CA PRO A 19 30.49 -17.34 -23.97
C PRO A 19 29.12 -17.72 -23.36
N GLY A 20 28.30 -18.49 -24.09
CA GLY A 20 26.89 -18.73 -23.80
C GLY A 20 26.54 -19.16 -22.36
N GLU A 21 27.32 -20.04 -21.73
CA GLU A 21 27.09 -20.46 -20.33
C GLU A 21 27.27 -19.32 -19.32
N SER A 22 28.18 -18.39 -19.61
CA SER A 22 28.43 -17.21 -18.78
C SER A 22 27.42 -16.08 -19.05
N LEU A 23 26.78 -16.08 -20.23
CA LEU A 23 25.73 -15.13 -20.58
C LEU A 23 24.48 -15.33 -19.70
N VAL A 24 24.13 -16.58 -19.39
CA VAL A 24 23.00 -16.89 -18.49
C VAL A 24 23.19 -16.26 -17.12
N ARG A 25 24.38 -16.43 -16.52
CA ARG A 25 24.72 -15.82 -15.23
C ARG A 25 24.75 -14.29 -15.27
N ALA A 26 25.18 -13.73 -16.40
CA ALA A 26 25.17 -12.28 -16.59
C ALA A 26 23.74 -11.72 -16.65
N VAL A 27 22.81 -12.42 -17.31
CA VAL A 27 21.39 -12.06 -17.34
C VAL A 27 20.78 -12.15 -15.94
N GLU A 28 20.97 -13.26 -15.22
CA GLU A 28 20.48 -13.42 -13.84
C GLU A 28 20.97 -12.29 -12.92
N PHE A 29 22.24 -11.90 -13.06
CA PHE A 29 22.82 -10.81 -12.27
C PHE A 29 22.23 -9.43 -12.64
N LEU A 30 22.05 -9.15 -13.93
CA LEU A 30 21.43 -7.90 -14.38
C LEU A 30 19.95 -7.83 -13.97
N GLU A 31 19.23 -8.94 -14.01
CA GLU A 31 17.86 -9.04 -13.51
C GLU A 31 17.81 -8.74 -12.00
N ALA A 32 18.71 -9.31 -11.20
CA ALA A 32 18.80 -9.02 -9.76
C ALA A 32 19.06 -7.54 -9.49
N LEU A 33 20.02 -6.93 -10.21
CA LEU A 33 20.31 -5.49 -10.10
C LEU A 33 19.13 -4.62 -10.53
N SER A 34 18.38 -5.04 -11.56
CA SER A 34 17.20 -4.30 -12.01
C SER A 34 16.08 -4.33 -10.98
N HIS A 35 15.85 -5.48 -10.33
CA HIS A 35 14.91 -5.60 -9.22
C HIS A 35 15.33 -4.74 -8.02
N GLU A 36 16.61 -4.75 -7.64
CA GLU A 36 17.13 -3.92 -6.55
C GLU A 36 17.00 -2.42 -6.86
N ALA A 37 17.29 -2.00 -8.10
CA ALA A 37 17.14 -0.63 -8.54
C ALA A 37 15.67 -0.18 -8.58
N LEU A 38 14.74 -1.05 -8.99
CA LEU A 38 13.30 -0.77 -8.96
C LEU A 38 12.82 -0.58 -7.51
N GLN A 39 13.25 -1.45 -6.59
CA GLN A 39 12.97 -1.35 -5.14
C GLN A 39 13.60 -0.09 -4.52
N ALA A 40 14.77 0.34 -4.99
CA ALA A 40 15.41 1.59 -4.57
C ALA A 40 14.76 2.85 -5.20
N SER A 41 14.12 2.71 -6.37
CA SER A 41 13.44 3.80 -7.07
C SER A 41 12.03 4.07 -6.54
N GLU A 42 11.43 3.16 -5.76
CA GLU A 42 10.24 3.42 -4.94
C GLU A 42 10.53 4.35 -3.73
N THR A 43 11.50 5.24 -3.86
CA THR A 43 11.74 6.35 -2.95
C THR A 43 10.75 7.49 -3.21
N THR A 44 9.46 7.16 -3.21
CA THR A 44 8.47 8.01 -2.51
C THR A 44 9.08 8.32 -1.13
N PRO A 45 9.07 9.58 -0.64
CA PRO A 45 9.63 9.88 0.66
C PRO A 45 9.05 8.87 1.65
N LYS A 46 9.92 8.02 2.23
CA LYS A 46 9.50 6.96 3.15
C LYS A 46 8.60 7.64 4.16
N ALA A 47 7.29 7.37 4.08
CA ALA A 47 6.35 7.88 5.05
C ALA A 47 6.93 7.46 6.40
N SER A 48 7.17 8.44 7.27
CA SER A 48 7.75 8.16 8.57
C SER A 48 6.84 7.15 9.28
N GLU A 49 7.41 6.31 10.15
CA GLU A 49 6.61 5.36 10.91
C GLU A 49 5.42 6.04 11.60
N THR A 50 5.63 7.25 12.14
CA THR A 50 4.59 8.10 12.73
C THR A 50 3.45 8.40 11.74
N THR A 51 3.77 8.78 10.51
CA THR A 51 2.77 9.08 9.46
C THR A 51 1.97 7.84 9.09
N LEU A 52 2.63 6.67 8.98
CA LEU A 52 1.94 5.41 8.72
C LEU A 52 0.99 5.05 9.87
N LEU A 53 1.43 5.21 11.12
CA LEU A 53 0.61 4.97 12.30
C LEU A 53 -0.60 5.91 12.37
N GLU A 54 -0.45 7.18 12.00
CA GLU A 54 -1.55 8.15 11.91
C GLU A 54 -2.60 7.69 10.90
N ILE A 55 -2.19 7.25 9.70
CA ILE A 55 -3.11 6.72 8.67
C ILE A 55 -3.82 5.46 9.20
N ILE A 56 -3.07 4.55 9.84
CA ILE A 56 -3.60 3.29 10.38
C ILE A 56 -4.64 3.55 11.48
N GLN A 57 -4.42 4.56 12.31
CA GLN A 57 -5.29 4.91 13.44
C GLN A 57 -6.44 5.85 13.05
N ARG A 58 -6.41 6.45 11.86
CA ARG A 58 -7.46 7.35 11.39
C ARG A 58 -8.81 6.61 11.35
N ARG A 59 -9.82 7.23 11.96
CA ARG A 59 -11.22 6.79 11.97
C ARG A 59 -12.11 7.98 11.64
N LEU A 60 -13.36 7.72 11.28
CA LEU A 60 -14.37 8.78 11.24
C LEU A 60 -14.51 9.41 12.64
N PRO A 61 -14.75 10.72 12.75
CA PRO A 61 -15.15 11.36 14.01
C PRO A 61 -16.38 10.70 14.62
N SER A 62 -16.55 10.77 15.94
CA SER A 62 -17.66 10.10 16.65
C SER A 62 -19.04 10.50 16.12
N GLU A 63 -19.26 11.78 15.84
CA GLU A 63 -20.52 12.28 15.26
C GLU A 63 -20.82 11.66 13.89
N GLU A 64 -19.80 11.50 13.06
CA GLU A 64 -19.93 10.85 11.76
C GLU A 64 -20.16 9.33 11.89
N GLN A 65 -19.55 8.69 12.89
CA GLN A 65 -19.80 7.27 13.18
C GLN A 65 -21.24 7.04 13.65
N GLU A 66 -21.76 7.91 14.51
CA GLU A 66 -23.15 7.88 14.98
C GLU A 66 -24.12 8.12 13.83
N ARG A 67 -23.83 9.09 12.95
CA ARG A 67 -24.64 9.34 11.75
C ARG A 67 -24.66 8.16 10.81
N LEU A 68 -23.49 7.56 10.54
CA LEU A 68 -23.40 6.36 9.71
C LEU A 68 -24.19 5.19 10.31
N ALA A 69 -24.08 4.95 11.62
CA ALA A 69 -24.83 3.89 12.30
C ALA A 69 -26.34 4.11 12.19
N TYR A 70 -26.81 5.36 12.39
CA TYR A 70 -28.21 5.72 12.18
C TYR A 70 -28.68 5.44 10.76
N LEU A 71 -27.92 5.88 9.75
CA LEU A 71 -28.27 5.68 8.34
C LEU A 71 -28.34 4.19 7.97
N ARG A 72 -27.40 3.37 8.47
CA ARG A 72 -27.44 1.91 8.31
C ARG A 72 -28.70 1.31 8.91
N GLN A 73 -29.03 1.68 10.14
CA GLN A 73 -30.24 1.21 10.80
C GLN A 73 -31.51 1.55 10.00
N ARG A 74 -31.61 2.78 9.47
CA ARG A 74 -32.75 3.17 8.64
C ARG A 74 -32.82 2.43 7.31
N ASN A 75 -31.67 2.12 6.73
CA ASN A 75 -31.57 1.32 5.51
C ASN A 75 -32.04 -0.12 5.75
N GLU A 76 -31.67 -0.70 6.89
CA GLU A 76 -32.13 -2.04 7.31
C GLU A 76 -33.63 -2.11 7.59
N THR A 77 -34.21 -1.04 8.15
CA THR A 77 -35.66 -0.98 8.41
C THR A 77 -36.48 -0.58 7.19
N GLU A 78 -35.85 -0.37 6.02
CA GLU A 78 -36.49 0.12 4.79
C GLU A 78 -37.22 1.47 4.95
N GLU A 79 -36.90 2.24 6.00
CA GLU A 79 -37.51 3.55 6.25
C GLU A 79 -36.65 4.72 5.76
N ILE A 80 -35.48 4.43 5.18
CA ILE A 80 -34.53 5.41 4.69
C ILE A 80 -35.14 6.24 3.55
N THR A 81 -34.95 7.55 3.60
CA THR A 81 -35.32 8.45 2.50
C THR A 81 -34.26 8.42 1.40
N ASP A 82 -34.62 8.82 0.18
CA ASP A 82 -33.64 8.90 -0.93
C ASP A 82 -32.43 9.77 -0.58
N ALA A 83 -32.64 10.88 0.14
CA ALA A 83 -31.57 11.77 0.56
C ALA A 83 -30.65 11.11 1.59
N GLU A 84 -31.20 10.41 2.58
CA GLU A 84 -30.43 9.65 3.57
C GLU A 84 -29.68 8.48 2.92
N HIS A 85 -30.28 7.83 1.92
CA HIS A 85 -29.61 6.75 1.19
C HIS A 85 -28.41 7.28 0.39
N GLN A 86 -28.52 8.45 -0.26
CA GLN A 86 -27.36 9.08 -0.90
C GLN A 86 -26.28 9.46 0.13
N GLU A 87 -26.67 9.97 1.29
CA GLU A 87 -25.74 10.25 2.39
C GLU A 87 -25.02 8.98 2.88
N LEU A 88 -25.75 7.87 3.00
CA LEU A 88 -25.19 6.57 3.36
C LEU A 88 -24.13 6.10 2.36
N LEU A 89 -24.40 6.22 1.07
CA LEU A 89 -23.44 5.86 0.01
C LEU A 89 -22.15 6.69 0.14
N ILE A 90 -22.26 7.99 0.37
CA ILE A 90 -21.09 8.88 0.57
C ILE A 90 -20.25 8.42 1.77
N TYR A 91 -20.88 8.02 2.88
CA TYR A 91 -20.16 7.49 4.03
C TYR A 91 -19.51 6.14 3.73
N ILE A 92 -20.18 5.24 3.01
CA ILE A 92 -19.61 3.95 2.61
C ILE A 92 -18.35 4.16 1.78
N ASP A 93 -18.43 4.97 0.71
CA ASP A 93 -17.29 5.27 -0.15
C ASP A 93 -16.11 5.83 0.65
N ARG A 94 -16.39 6.73 1.61
CA ARG A 94 -15.36 7.31 2.47
C ARG A 94 -14.73 6.26 3.40
N VAL A 95 -15.51 5.36 3.98
CA VAL A 95 -15.00 4.28 4.84
C VAL A 95 -14.15 3.31 4.03
N GLU A 96 -14.61 2.90 2.86
CA GLU A 96 -13.87 2.00 1.96
C GLU A 96 -12.53 2.61 1.54
N GLN A 97 -12.52 3.90 1.19
CA GLN A 97 -11.30 4.63 0.88
C GLN A 97 -10.34 4.66 2.09
N GLN A 98 -10.86 4.90 3.30
CA GLN A 98 -10.05 4.87 4.53
C GLN A 98 -9.54 3.46 4.86
N ASP A 99 -10.32 2.41 4.59
CA ASP A 99 -9.92 1.00 4.76
C ASP A 99 -8.79 0.64 3.79
N ALA A 100 -8.88 1.07 2.52
CA ALA A 100 -7.86 0.86 1.51
C ALA A 100 -6.54 1.55 1.89
N GLU A 101 -6.59 2.83 2.26
CA GLU A 101 -5.41 3.59 2.71
C GLU A 101 -4.77 2.97 3.96
N ARG A 102 -5.58 2.46 4.89
CA ARG A 102 -5.09 1.77 6.09
C ARG A 102 -4.41 0.44 5.74
N ALA A 103 -4.97 -0.35 4.83
CA ALA A 103 -4.36 -1.59 4.38
C ALA A 103 -3.00 -1.34 3.72
N GLU A 104 -2.91 -0.32 2.85
CA GLU A 104 -1.66 0.10 2.23
C GLU A 104 -0.62 0.56 3.28
N ALA A 105 -1.05 1.35 4.27
CA ALA A 105 -0.18 1.81 5.35
C ALA A 105 0.34 0.65 6.22
N LEU A 106 -0.48 -0.37 6.50
CA LEU A 106 -0.06 -1.58 7.22
C LEU A 106 0.99 -2.37 6.44
N ILE A 107 0.83 -2.50 5.12
CA ILE A 107 1.83 -3.17 4.25
C ILE A 107 3.17 -2.43 4.31
N LYS A 108 3.13 -1.09 4.16
CA LYS A 108 4.33 -0.25 4.25
C LYS A 108 4.99 -0.33 5.64
N LEU A 109 4.19 -0.37 6.71
CA LEU A 109 4.70 -0.52 8.06
C LEU A 109 5.34 -1.90 8.29
N ALA A 110 4.77 -2.97 7.72
CA ALA A 110 5.31 -4.33 7.77
C ALA A 110 6.69 -4.39 7.11
N GLN A 111 6.83 -3.77 5.93
CA GLN A 111 8.10 -3.64 5.23
C GLN A 111 9.12 -2.82 6.04
N LEU A 112 8.69 -1.71 6.66
CA LEU A 112 9.55 -0.85 7.47
C LEU A 112 10.08 -1.56 8.72
N ARG A 113 9.19 -2.30 9.42
CA ARG A 113 9.52 -3.06 10.64
C ARG A 113 10.12 -4.45 10.36
N GLN A 114 10.15 -4.89 9.10
CA GLN A 114 10.59 -6.23 8.68
C GLN A 114 9.84 -7.37 9.41
N VAL A 115 8.53 -7.21 9.61
CA VAL A 115 7.67 -8.19 10.28
C VAL A 115 6.56 -8.66 9.35
N ASP A 116 6.00 -9.84 9.63
CA ASP A 116 4.84 -10.34 8.87
C ASP A 116 3.63 -9.39 9.06
N LEU A 117 2.94 -9.06 7.97
CA LEU A 117 1.73 -8.24 7.96
C LEU A 117 0.69 -8.74 8.98
N LYS A 118 0.56 -10.05 9.18
CA LYS A 118 -0.36 -10.66 10.15
C LYS A 118 -0.08 -10.23 11.59
N VAL A 119 1.17 -9.92 11.93
CA VAL A 119 1.53 -9.39 13.26
C VAL A 119 0.93 -8.00 13.42
N LEU A 120 1.10 -7.14 12.43
CA LEU A 120 0.60 -5.76 12.47
C LEU A 120 -0.92 -5.68 12.38
N ILE A 121 -1.57 -6.57 11.61
CA ILE A 121 -3.04 -6.69 11.58
C ILE A 121 -3.56 -6.98 12.99
N LYS A 122 -2.95 -7.90 13.74
CA LYS A 122 -3.35 -8.21 15.11
C LYS A 122 -3.08 -7.06 16.10
N GLU A 123 -2.04 -6.28 15.86
CA GLU A 123 -1.63 -5.16 16.72
C GLU A 123 -2.55 -3.95 16.54
N PHE A 124 -2.93 -3.62 15.30
CA PHE A 124 -3.58 -2.35 14.97
C PHE A 124 -5.03 -2.45 14.50
N LEU A 125 -5.49 -3.65 14.11
CA LEU A 125 -6.89 -3.87 13.77
C LEU A 125 -7.57 -4.65 14.90
N PRO A 126 -8.72 -4.18 15.40
CA PRO A 126 -9.51 -5.00 16.30
C PRO A 126 -9.91 -6.30 15.57
N PRO A 127 -9.97 -7.46 16.25
CA PRO A 127 -10.52 -8.67 15.67
C PRO A 127 -11.94 -8.34 15.21
N HIS A 128 -12.19 -8.42 13.89
CA HIS A 128 -13.41 -7.99 13.19
C HIS A 128 -14.64 -7.90 14.12
N SER A 129 -14.84 -6.75 14.75
CA SER A 129 -16.16 -6.39 15.24
C SER A 129 -16.92 -5.99 14.00
N ASN A 130 -17.50 -7.02 13.41
CA ASN A 130 -18.57 -6.94 12.44
C ASN A 130 -19.62 -6.00 13.03
N VAL A 131 -19.53 -4.71 12.72
CA VAL A 131 -20.66 -3.81 12.87
C VAL A 131 -21.51 -4.11 11.64
N ALA A 132 -22.31 -5.17 11.79
CA ALA A 132 -23.57 -5.33 11.09
C ALA A 132 -24.34 -4.02 11.26
#